data_AF-A0A946FAC8-F1
#
_entry.id   AF-A0A946FAC8-F1
#
_cell.length_a   1.000
_cell.length_b   1.000
_cell.length_c   1.000
_cell.angle_alpha   90.00
_cell.angle_beta   90.00
_cell.angle_gamma   90.00
#
_symmetry.space_group_name_H-M   'P 1'
#
loop_
_entity.id
_entity.type
_entity.pdbx_description
1 polymer ?
#
loop_
_entity_poly.entity_id
_entity_poly.type
_entity_poly.pdbx_seq_one_letter_code
_entity_poly.pdbx_strand_id
1 'polypeptide(L)'
;MATDLRDERERWILWAPVGLLSGIAFYFWLDNEPWPFTGLVLLLVFALPALLPHRHNASRAIWVAGALVFAGFALAQWETQRDLAPILQSEIGPRMVSGTIVLVEPRDKGLRIVLRDPVIPRLEAGDTPRRIRITVRTHGGIVPIPGQHVETLAMLRAPPPPAYPGGYDFARDAFFKEIGGFGYAVGPLRAAEPGPEEVAAASWWQEGAAWIQALRLRTTDRILETLPEPRNGVAAALLTGHRGAVADAVLETIRKSGLAHLLAISGLHLGLVAAIVFFVTRATLAAIEPLALRAPIKGWAAGAALVAAFLYLLISGGTVPTQRAFLMTAIVLFGVALGRQAISLRLVALAAITVMVISPHVVTGASFQLSFAAVIALVAVYEALRDNWPRWRVSQGPFSRLLLYFGGVAVTTIIANLATMTLVLVQFGRMAT
;
A
#
# COMPACT_ATOMS: atom_id res chain seq x y z
N MET A 1 9.58 37.51 20.36
CA MET A 1 9.80 36.98 18.99
C MET A 1 10.95 35.98 18.91
N ALA A 2 12.05 36.08 19.69
CA ALA A 2 13.12 35.06 19.72
C ALA A 2 12.82 33.84 20.60
N THR A 3 11.83 33.92 21.49
CA THR A 3 11.36 32.84 22.37
C THR A 3 10.48 31.83 21.64
N ASP A 4 9.63 32.25 20.69
CA ASP A 4 8.74 31.36 19.90
C ASP A 4 9.47 30.27 19.11
N LEU A 5 10.61 30.59 18.48
CA LEU A 5 11.30 29.65 17.60
C LEU A 5 11.97 28.48 18.33
N ARG A 6 12.20 28.59 19.65
CA ARG A 6 12.75 27.50 20.45
C ARG A 6 11.68 26.50 20.87
N ASP A 7 10.47 26.98 21.16
CA ASP A 7 9.32 26.14 21.50
C ASP A 7 8.80 25.36 20.28
N GLU A 8 9.00 25.87 19.06
CA GLU A 8 8.64 25.18 17.81
C GLU A 8 9.67 24.14 17.33
N ARG A 9 10.84 23.99 17.97
CA ARG A 9 11.83 22.97 17.56
C ARG A 9 11.28 21.56 17.58
N GLU A 10 10.37 21.27 18.51
CA GLU A 10 9.71 19.97 18.59
C GLU A 10 8.75 19.71 17.41
N ARG A 11 8.34 20.76 16.68
CA ARG A 11 7.49 20.67 15.49
C ARG A 11 8.30 20.45 14.20
N TRP A 12 9.62 20.66 14.21
CA TRP A 12 10.44 20.49 13.00
C TRP A 12 10.42 19.06 12.46
N ILE A 13 10.26 18.06 13.34
CA ILE A 13 10.11 16.66 12.92
C ILE A 13 8.82 16.42 12.12
N LEU A 14 7.81 17.27 12.29
CA LEU A 14 6.53 17.19 11.57
C LEU A 14 6.66 17.72 10.13
N TRP A 15 7.70 18.53 9.85
CA TRP A 15 8.02 19.03 8.51
C TRP A 15 8.92 18.09 7.71
N ALA A 16 9.59 17.14 8.36
CA ALA A 16 10.42 16.14 7.67
C ALA A 16 9.66 15.34 6.60
N PRO A 17 8.44 14.81 6.86
CA PRO A 17 7.62 14.20 5.83
C PRO A 17 7.31 15.12 4.65
N VAL A 18 7.02 16.39 4.91
CA VAL A 18 6.67 17.37 3.86
C VAL A 18 7.86 17.63 2.94
N GLY A 19 9.06 17.77 3.51
CA GLY A 19 10.31 17.89 2.75
C GLY A 19 10.54 16.68 1.87
N LEU A 20 10.53 15.47 2.45
CA LEU A 20 10.71 14.21 1.70
C LEU A 20 9.67 14.07 0.58
N LEU A 21 8.40 14.30 0.90
CA LEU A 21 7.28 14.24 -0.05
C LEU A 21 7.51 15.17 -1.25
N SER A 22 7.95 16.41 -0.98
CA SER A 22 8.22 17.41 -2.01
C SER A 22 9.35 16.98 -2.94
N GLY A 23 10.41 16.39 -2.39
CA GLY A 23 11.52 15.84 -3.17
C GLY A 23 11.14 14.65 -4.05
N ILE A 24 10.37 13.72 -3.49
CA ILE A 24 9.86 12.56 -4.22
C ILE A 24 8.92 13.01 -5.35
N ALA A 25 8.00 13.93 -5.05
CA ALA A 25 7.09 14.49 -6.04
C ALA A 25 7.85 15.23 -7.16
N PHE A 26 8.90 15.99 -6.80
CA PHE A 26 9.74 16.67 -7.77
C PHE A 26 10.47 15.68 -8.70
N TYR A 27 11.03 14.60 -8.15
CA TYR A 27 11.66 13.54 -8.96
C TYR A 27 10.69 12.95 -10.00
N PHE A 28 9.50 12.55 -9.55
CA PHE A 28 8.50 11.91 -10.41
C PHE A 28 7.74 12.85 -11.35
N TRP A 29 7.99 14.16 -11.22
CA TRP A 29 7.51 15.19 -12.12
C TRP A 29 8.48 15.44 -13.30
N LEU A 30 9.73 14.98 -13.19
CA LEU A 30 10.68 15.06 -14.29
C LEU A 30 10.26 14.14 -15.44
N ASP A 31 10.35 14.66 -16.68
CA ASP A 31 10.05 13.89 -17.89
C ASP A 31 11.16 12.92 -18.28
N ASN A 32 12.38 13.16 -17.81
CA ASN A 32 13.57 12.38 -18.14
C ASN A 32 14.35 12.02 -16.89
N GLU A 33 14.99 10.85 -16.94
CA GLU A 33 15.84 10.37 -15.85
C GLU A 33 17.07 11.28 -15.70
N PRO A 34 17.28 11.91 -14.54
CA PRO A 34 18.48 12.70 -14.30
C PRO A 34 19.70 11.78 -14.14
N TRP A 35 20.90 12.35 -14.21
CA TRP A 35 22.15 11.60 -13.99
C TRP A 35 22.08 10.81 -12.67
N PRO A 36 22.52 9.53 -12.62
CA PRO A 36 22.24 8.64 -11.50
C PRO A 36 22.61 9.14 -10.10
N PHE A 37 23.58 10.04 -9.99
CA PHE A 37 24.04 10.58 -8.71
C PHE A 37 23.49 11.97 -8.38
N THR A 38 22.60 12.54 -9.20
CA THR A 38 22.06 13.90 -9.04
C THR A 38 21.44 14.10 -7.65
N GLY A 39 20.59 13.17 -7.20
CA GLY A 39 19.95 13.23 -5.89
C GLY A 39 20.95 13.17 -4.74
N LEU A 40 21.93 12.26 -4.82
CA LEU A 40 22.97 12.13 -3.80
C LEU A 40 23.84 13.40 -3.71
N VAL A 41 24.24 13.96 -4.85
CA VAL A 41 25.03 15.19 -4.90
C VAL A 41 24.25 16.36 -4.31
N LEU A 42 22.99 16.55 -4.72
CA LEU A 42 22.13 17.61 -4.17
C LEU A 42 21.89 17.42 -2.68
N LEU A 43 21.66 16.18 -2.21
CA LEU A 43 21.56 15.87 -0.79
C LEU A 43 22.83 16.31 -0.04
N LEU A 44 24.01 15.96 -0.53
CA LEU A 44 25.29 16.33 0.10
C LEU A 44 25.50 17.85 0.11
N VAL A 45 25.18 18.54 -0.99
CA VAL A 45 25.27 20.01 -1.11
C VAL A 45 24.43 20.72 -0.06
N PHE A 46 23.27 20.17 0.33
CA PHE A 46 22.42 20.79 1.35
C PHE A 46 22.67 20.25 2.76
N ALA A 47 23.04 18.97 2.90
CA ALA A 47 23.29 18.33 4.19
C ALA A 47 24.61 18.78 4.83
N LEU A 48 25.69 18.93 4.05
CA LEU A 48 27.00 19.31 4.59
C LEU A 48 26.98 20.71 5.22
N PRO A 49 26.46 21.77 4.56
CA PRO A 49 26.33 23.07 5.19
C PRO A 49 25.42 23.02 6.42
N ALA A 50 24.34 22.22 6.42
CA ALA A 50 23.42 22.10 7.56
C ALA A 50 24.09 21.64 8.87
N LEU A 51 25.23 20.93 8.78
CA LEU A 51 26.03 20.46 9.92
C LEU A 51 27.00 21.51 10.45
N LEU A 52 27.30 22.56 9.68
CA LEU A 52 28.20 23.64 10.10
C LEU A 52 27.54 24.56 11.15
N PRO A 53 28.35 25.25 11.98
CA PRO A 53 27.83 26.26 12.89
C PRO A 53 27.25 27.46 12.11
N HIS A 54 26.02 27.84 12.43
CA HIS A 54 25.34 28.97 11.79
C HIS A 54 25.14 30.11 12.77
N ARG A 55 25.35 31.35 12.30
CA ARG A 55 25.08 32.56 13.09
C ARG A 55 23.57 32.82 13.28
N HIS A 56 22.73 32.38 12.34
CA HIS A 56 21.28 32.58 12.39
C HIS A 56 20.53 31.25 12.26
N ASN A 57 19.55 31.02 13.13
CA ASN A 57 18.70 29.82 13.08
C ASN A 57 17.97 29.65 11.74
N ALA A 58 17.60 30.76 11.09
CA ALA A 58 16.93 30.74 9.77
C ALA A 58 17.80 30.11 8.68
N SER A 59 19.10 30.45 8.64
CA SER A 59 20.03 29.88 7.65
C SER A 59 20.16 28.36 7.81
N ARG A 60 20.30 27.87 9.04
CA ARG A 60 20.32 26.43 9.32
C ARG A 60 19.01 25.75 8.91
N ALA A 61 17.87 26.38 9.14
CA ALA A 61 16.56 25.84 8.77
C ALA A 61 16.41 25.66 7.25
N ILE A 62 16.92 26.60 6.45
CA ILE A 62 16.91 26.49 4.97
C ILE A 62 17.74 25.29 4.51
N TRP A 63 18.95 25.13 5.06
CA TRP A 63 19.80 23.98 4.71
C TRP A 63 19.19 22.65 5.11
N VAL A 64 18.61 22.55 6.31
CA VAL A 64 17.90 21.35 6.77
C VAL A 64 16.68 21.06 5.90
N ALA A 65 15.88 22.08 5.55
CA ALA A 65 14.72 21.91 4.67
C ALA A 65 15.14 21.43 3.27
N GLY A 66 16.18 22.03 2.70
CA GLY A 66 16.75 21.57 1.42
C GLY A 66 17.28 20.14 1.50
N ALA A 67 17.98 19.78 2.58
CA ALA A 67 18.48 18.42 2.78
C ALA A 67 17.34 17.40 2.86
N LEU A 68 16.22 17.73 3.51
CA LEU A 68 15.03 16.88 3.56
C LEU A 68 14.37 16.70 2.18
N VAL A 69 14.29 17.77 1.38
CA VAL A 69 13.79 17.70 0.00
C VAL A 69 14.69 16.81 -0.84
N PHE A 70 16.00 17.05 -0.86
CA PHE A 70 16.90 16.26 -1.68
C PHE A 70 17.14 14.84 -1.15
N ALA A 71 16.90 14.58 0.14
CA ALA A 71 16.81 13.21 0.66
C ALA A 71 15.63 12.46 0.03
N GLY A 72 14.46 13.10 -0.08
CA GLY A 72 13.30 12.52 -0.76
C GLY A 72 13.57 12.24 -2.24
N PHE A 73 14.20 13.20 -2.93
CA PHE A 73 14.61 13.04 -4.32
C PHE A 73 15.62 11.88 -4.49
N ALA A 74 16.64 11.82 -3.64
CA ALA A 74 17.66 10.76 -3.68
C ALA A 74 17.06 9.38 -3.40
N LEU A 75 16.09 9.28 -2.48
CA LEU A 75 15.37 8.03 -2.20
C LEU A 75 14.56 7.57 -3.42
N ALA A 76 13.82 8.47 -4.06
CA ALA A 76 13.08 8.15 -5.29
C ALA A 76 14.02 7.72 -6.42
N GLN A 77 15.13 8.44 -6.61
CA GLN A 77 16.14 8.10 -7.60
C GLN A 77 16.79 6.73 -7.33
N TRP A 78 17.11 6.45 -6.06
CA TRP A 78 17.67 5.17 -5.65
C TRP A 78 16.70 4.01 -5.88
N GLU A 79 15.41 4.19 -5.56
CA GLU A 79 14.38 3.18 -5.82
C GLU A 79 14.28 2.87 -7.32
N THR A 80 14.17 3.90 -8.17
CA THR A 80 14.08 3.71 -9.62
C THR A 80 15.31 2.98 -10.18
N GLN A 81 16.51 3.28 -9.66
CA GLN A 81 17.73 2.61 -10.10
C GLN A 81 17.82 1.17 -9.62
N ARG A 82 17.43 0.89 -8.37
CA ARG A 82 17.43 -0.46 -7.80
C ARG A 82 16.46 -1.37 -8.55
N ASP A 83 15.31 -0.82 -8.92
CA ASP A 83 14.20 -1.54 -9.51
C ASP A 83 14.17 -1.40 -11.05
N LEU A 84 15.28 -0.99 -11.68
CA LEU A 84 15.50 -1.03 -13.13
C LEU A 84 15.35 -2.47 -13.64
N ALA A 85 14.12 -2.83 -13.98
CA ALA A 85 13.76 -4.08 -14.61
C ALA A 85 13.64 -3.86 -16.12
N PRO A 86 14.07 -4.83 -16.96
CA PRO A 86 13.88 -4.75 -18.40
C PRO A 86 12.39 -4.62 -18.75
N ILE A 87 12.07 -3.71 -19.66
CA ILE A 87 10.72 -3.50 -20.19
C ILE A 87 10.76 -3.82 -21.67
N LEU A 88 9.73 -4.51 -22.16
CA LEU A 88 9.56 -4.77 -23.59
C LEU A 88 9.46 -3.44 -24.35
N GLN A 89 10.33 -3.24 -25.34
CA GLN A 89 10.36 -2.02 -26.15
C GLN A 89 9.36 -2.05 -27.31
N SER A 90 9.00 -3.25 -27.79
CA SER A 90 8.11 -3.44 -28.93
C SER A 90 7.07 -4.52 -28.67
N GLU A 91 6.02 -4.51 -29.47
CA GLU A 91 5.09 -5.64 -29.51
C GLU A 91 5.82 -6.85 -30.10
N ILE A 92 5.79 -7.94 -29.35
CA ILE A 92 6.30 -9.24 -29.76
C ILE A 92 5.07 -10.06 -30.16
N GLY A 93 5.05 -10.50 -31.41
CA GLY A 93 4.01 -11.40 -31.92
C GLY A 93 3.95 -12.73 -31.16
N PRO A 94 3.14 -13.70 -31.61
CA PRO A 94 2.96 -14.97 -30.90
C PRO A 94 4.29 -15.68 -30.64
N ARG A 95 4.67 -15.78 -29.36
CA ARG A 95 5.85 -16.53 -28.89
C ARG A 95 5.43 -17.50 -27.82
N MET A 96 6.12 -18.65 -27.77
CA MET A 96 5.96 -19.57 -26.66
C MET A 96 6.65 -18.93 -25.46
N VAL A 97 5.91 -18.74 -24.38
CA VAL A 97 6.43 -18.13 -23.17
C VAL A 97 6.25 -19.12 -22.04
N SER A 98 7.33 -19.48 -21.37
CA SER A 98 7.28 -20.27 -20.14
C SER A 98 7.63 -19.41 -18.93
N GLY A 99 7.25 -19.85 -17.75
CA GLY A 99 7.59 -19.18 -16.50
C GLY A 99 6.73 -19.68 -15.33
N THR A 100 7.07 -19.21 -14.13
CA THR A 100 6.39 -19.65 -12.90
C THR A 100 5.26 -18.69 -12.54
N ILE A 101 4.06 -19.22 -12.32
CA ILE A 101 2.89 -18.43 -11.91
C ILE A 101 3.11 -17.89 -10.49
N VAL A 102 3.10 -16.58 -10.32
CA VAL A 102 3.18 -15.94 -8.99
C VAL A 102 1.80 -15.51 -8.50
N LEU A 103 0.94 -15.06 -9.41
CA LEU A 103 -0.37 -14.52 -9.08
C LEU A 103 -1.41 -14.96 -10.10
N VAL A 104 -2.59 -15.34 -9.62
CA VAL A 104 -3.77 -15.62 -10.43
C VAL A 104 -4.91 -14.71 -9.95
N GLU A 105 -5.43 -13.90 -10.86
CA GLU A 105 -6.56 -13.00 -10.66
C GLU A 105 -7.69 -13.37 -11.64
N PRO A 106 -8.76 -14.04 -11.16
CA PRO A 106 -9.93 -14.27 -11.99
C PRO A 106 -10.61 -12.97 -12.42
N ARG A 107 -11.18 -12.96 -13.62
CA ARG A 107 -11.93 -11.86 -14.25
C ARG A 107 -13.20 -12.43 -14.90
N ASP A 108 -14.15 -11.57 -15.23
CA ASP A 108 -15.40 -11.98 -15.92
C ASP A 108 -15.14 -12.76 -17.22
N LYS A 109 -14.02 -12.46 -17.90
CA LYS A 109 -13.62 -13.08 -19.18
C LYS A 109 -12.22 -13.70 -19.10
N GLY A 110 -12.06 -14.69 -18.23
CA GLY A 110 -10.86 -15.51 -18.10
C GLY A 110 -10.04 -15.22 -16.85
N LEU A 111 -8.76 -15.59 -16.88
CA LEU A 111 -7.84 -15.49 -15.74
C LEU A 111 -6.67 -14.58 -16.13
N ARG A 112 -6.32 -13.64 -15.26
CA ARG A 112 -5.09 -12.86 -15.40
C ARG A 112 -4.02 -13.51 -14.54
N ILE A 113 -2.94 -13.95 -15.17
CA ILE A 113 -1.79 -14.54 -14.48
C ILE A 113 -0.59 -13.60 -14.57
N VAL A 114 0.26 -13.64 -13.54
CA VAL A 114 1.58 -13.01 -13.57
C VAL A 114 2.62 -14.11 -13.53
N LEU A 115 3.46 -14.17 -14.57
CA LEU A 115 4.59 -15.08 -14.66
C LEU A 115 5.85 -14.35 -14.21
N ARG A 116 6.71 -15.06 -13.46
CA ARG A 116 8.05 -14.61 -13.09
C ARG A 116 9.08 -15.43 -13.85
N ASP A 117 10.23 -14.80 -14.08
CA ASP A 117 11.38 -15.35 -14.80
C ASP A 117 10.93 -15.95 -16.14
N PRO A 118 10.22 -15.16 -16.99
CA PRO A 118 9.66 -15.69 -18.20
C PRO A 118 10.77 -16.03 -19.20
N VAL A 119 10.72 -17.23 -19.79
CA VAL A 119 11.61 -17.58 -20.90
C VAL A 119 10.89 -17.24 -22.20
N ILE A 120 11.44 -16.26 -22.93
CA ILE A 120 10.90 -15.78 -24.20
C ILE A 120 11.92 -16.08 -25.31
N PRO A 121 11.60 -16.96 -26.27
CA PRO A 121 12.50 -17.28 -27.37
C PRO A 121 12.90 -16.03 -28.16
N ARG A 122 14.21 -15.93 -28.46
CA ARG A 122 14.84 -14.83 -29.20
C ARG A 122 14.88 -13.49 -28.46
N LEU A 123 14.70 -13.51 -27.14
CA LEU A 123 14.95 -12.36 -26.26
C LEU A 123 16.15 -12.70 -25.37
N GLU A 124 17.12 -11.80 -25.27
CA GLU A 124 18.27 -12.01 -24.39
C GLU A 124 17.87 -11.80 -22.92
N ALA A 125 18.65 -12.35 -21.99
CA ALA A 125 18.37 -12.22 -20.56
C ALA A 125 18.35 -10.76 -20.09
N GLY A 126 19.11 -9.87 -20.73
CA GLY A 126 19.13 -8.44 -20.44
C GLY A 126 17.88 -7.67 -20.88
N ASP A 127 17.17 -8.18 -21.89
CA ASP A 127 15.95 -7.55 -22.43
C ASP A 127 14.67 -8.22 -21.91
N THR A 128 14.82 -9.36 -21.23
CA THR A 128 13.71 -10.16 -20.74
C THR A 128 13.17 -9.58 -19.44
N PRO A 129 11.88 -9.18 -19.38
CA PRO A 129 11.29 -8.66 -18.15
C PRO A 129 11.33 -9.69 -17.02
N ARG A 130 11.60 -9.24 -15.78
CA ARG A 130 11.53 -10.12 -14.60
C ARG A 130 10.15 -10.74 -14.41
N ARG A 131 9.09 -9.99 -14.74
CA ARG A 131 7.70 -10.46 -14.70
C ARG A 131 6.92 -9.99 -15.90
N ILE A 132 5.96 -10.81 -16.30
CA ILE A 132 4.98 -10.49 -17.33
C ILE A 132 3.57 -10.83 -16.86
N ARG A 133 2.59 -10.07 -17.34
CA ARG A 133 1.18 -10.27 -17.02
C ARG A 133 0.43 -10.70 -18.26
N ILE A 134 -0.16 -11.89 -18.22
CA ILE A 134 -0.87 -12.49 -19.35
C ILE A 134 -2.33 -12.71 -18.97
N THR A 135 -3.25 -12.36 -19.86
CA THR A 135 -4.66 -12.77 -19.75
C THR A 135 -4.88 -14.06 -20.53
N VAL A 136 -5.33 -15.10 -19.84
CA VAL A 136 -5.60 -16.45 -20.35
C VAL A 136 -7.10 -16.70 -20.36
N ARG A 137 -7.63 -17.27 -21.44
CA ARG A 137 -9.02 -17.73 -21.48
C ARG A 137 -9.08 -19.16 -20.95
N THR A 138 -10.05 -19.46 -20.08
CA THR A 138 -10.17 -20.74 -19.34
C THR A 138 -10.51 -21.95 -20.22
N HIS A 139 -10.54 -21.82 -21.56
CA HIS A 139 -10.98 -22.89 -22.44
C HIS A 139 -9.78 -23.67 -22.97
N GLY A 140 -9.61 -24.92 -22.52
CA GLY A 140 -8.73 -25.91 -23.16
C GLY A 140 -7.32 -26.09 -22.59
N GLY A 141 -7.03 -25.61 -21.37
CA GLY A 141 -5.72 -25.76 -20.72
C GLY A 141 -5.80 -26.20 -19.25
N ILE A 142 -4.65 -26.29 -18.59
CA ILE A 142 -4.57 -26.56 -17.15
C ILE A 142 -5.17 -25.40 -16.32
N VAL A 143 -5.68 -25.72 -15.13
CA VAL A 143 -6.09 -24.69 -14.17
C VAL A 143 -4.82 -24.05 -13.60
N PRO A 144 -4.62 -22.73 -13.72
CA PRO A 144 -3.41 -22.07 -13.24
C PRO A 144 -3.38 -22.03 -11.72
N ILE A 145 -2.34 -22.60 -11.13
CA ILE A 145 -2.10 -22.58 -9.68
C ILE A 145 -0.82 -21.76 -9.41
N PRO A 146 -0.82 -20.82 -8.44
CA PRO A 146 0.41 -20.15 -7.99
C PRO A 146 1.50 -21.16 -7.59
N GLY A 147 2.72 -20.92 -8.04
CA GLY A 147 3.88 -21.81 -7.88
C GLY A 147 4.07 -22.80 -9.04
N GLN A 148 3.08 -22.99 -9.91
CA GLN A 148 3.21 -23.89 -11.05
C GLN A 148 4.03 -23.25 -12.17
N HIS A 149 4.93 -24.03 -12.77
CA HIS A 149 5.62 -23.65 -13.99
C HIS A 149 4.76 -24.02 -15.20
N VAL A 150 4.56 -23.06 -16.10
CA VAL A 150 3.61 -23.17 -17.21
C VAL A 150 4.20 -22.61 -18.49
N GLU A 151 3.71 -23.09 -19.62
CA GLU A 151 4.01 -22.57 -20.94
C GLU A 151 2.71 -22.21 -21.69
N THR A 152 2.76 -21.15 -22.50
CA THR A 152 1.68 -20.81 -23.41
C THR A 152 2.15 -19.96 -24.58
N LEU A 153 1.44 -20.06 -25.71
CA LEU A 153 1.64 -19.15 -26.84
C LEU A 153 0.97 -17.82 -26.51
N ALA A 154 1.74 -16.75 -26.34
CA ALA A 154 1.24 -15.43 -25.98
C ALA A 154 1.72 -14.34 -26.94
N MET A 155 0.89 -13.32 -27.13
CA MET A 155 1.33 -12.04 -27.68
C MET A 155 1.66 -11.09 -26.54
N LEU A 156 2.82 -10.43 -26.62
CA LEU A 156 3.33 -9.57 -25.56
C LEU A 156 3.58 -8.16 -26.08
N ARG A 157 3.39 -7.17 -25.22
CA ARG A 157 3.65 -5.76 -25.51
C ARG A 157 4.13 -5.04 -24.26
N ALA A 158 4.70 -3.86 -24.46
CA ALA A 158 5.03 -2.94 -23.37
C ALA A 158 3.79 -2.62 -22.51
N PRO A 159 3.96 -2.34 -21.21
CA PRO A 159 2.91 -1.73 -20.39
C PRO A 159 2.36 -0.46 -21.05
N PRO A 160 1.03 -0.29 -21.11
CA PRO A 160 0.44 0.84 -21.82
C PRO A 160 0.73 2.16 -21.08
N PRO A 161 0.99 3.25 -21.82
CA PRO A 161 1.15 4.57 -21.23
C PRO A 161 -0.17 5.08 -20.61
N PRO A 162 -0.14 6.18 -19.84
CA PRO A 162 -1.35 6.84 -19.34
C PRO A 162 -2.37 7.11 -20.45
N ALA A 163 -3.66 6.91 -20.16
CA ALA A 163 -4.73 7.09 -21.15
C ALA A 163 -4.92 8.55 -21.60
N TYR A 164 -4.47 9.51 -20.80
CA TYR A 164 -4.46 10.94 -21.09
C TYR A 164 -3.33 11.62 -20.29
N PRO A 165 -2.81 12.79 -20.72
CA PRO A 165 -1.77 13.52 -20.00
C PRO A 165 -2.19 13.83 -18.55
N GLY A 166 -1.31 13.53 -17.58
CA GLY A 166 -1.60 13.68 -16.15
C GLY A 166 -2.56 12.63 -15.56
N GLY A 167 -3.03 11.67 -16.36
CA GLY A 167 -3.84 10.55 -15.90
C GLY A 167 -3.02 9.50 -15.12
N TYR A 168 -3.72 8.49 -14.59
CA TYR A 168 -3.06 7.39 -13.88
C TYR A 168 -2.09 6.63 -14.79
N ASP A 169 -0.84 6.54 -14.34
CA ASP A 169 0.27 5.92 -15.08
C ASP A 169 0.40 4.42 -14.76
N PHE A 170 -0.23 3.59 -15.60
CA PHE A 170 -0.18 2.14 -15.47
C PHE A 170 1.21 1.56 -15.76
N ALA A 171 2.00 2.21 -16.63
CA ALA A 171 3.33 1.75 -16.97
C ALA A 171 4.29 1.93 -15.79
N ARG A 172 4.20 3.06 -15.08
CA ARG A 172 4.97 3.32 -13.86
C ARG A 172 4.63 2.34 -12.73
N ASP A 173 3.34 2.11 -12.46
CA ASP A 173 2.92 1.11 -11.46
C ASP A 173 3.40 -0.30 -11.83
N ALA A 174 3.43 -0.64 -13.12
CA ALA A 174 3.96 -1.90 -13.61
C ALA A 174 5.49 -2.00 -13.43
N PHE A 175 6.23 -0.93 -13.71
CA PHE A 175 7.67 -0.84 -13.54
C PHE A 175 8.10 -1.14 -12.09
N PHE A 176 7.51 -0.47 -11.10
CA PHE A 176 7.82 -0.73 -9.68
C PHE A 176 7.33 -2.08 -9.16
N LYS A 177 6.50 -2.80 -9.95
CA LYS A 177 6.12 -4.20 -9.69
C LYS A 177 6.98 -5.20 -10.45
N GLU A 178 8.01 -4.72 -11.15
CA GLU A 178 8.90 -5.46 -12.05
C GLU A 178 8.15 -6.13 -13.22
N ILE A 179 6.97 -5.62 -13.58
CA ILE A 179 6.17 -6.14 -14.68
C ILE A 179 6.50 -5.35 -15.95
N GLY A 180 7.44 -5.87 -16.75
CA GLY A 180 7.90 -5.21 -17.97
C GLY A 180 7.16 -5.64 -19.25
N GLY A 181 6.14 -6.50 -19.16
CA GLY A 181 5.37 -6.93 -20.32
C GLY A 181 3.94 -7.33 -20.01
N PHE A 182 2.99 -6.89 -20.83
CA PHE A 182 1.58 -7.29 -20.79
C PHE A 182 1.22 -8.10 -22.03
N GLY A 183 0.28 -9.02 -21.90
CA GLY A 183 -0.11 -9.85 -23.03
C GLY A 183 -1.39 -10.63 -22.86
N TYR A 184 -1.72 -11.42 -23.87
CA TYR A 184 -2.82 -12.36 -23.85
C TYR A 184 -2.37 -13.69 -24.46
N ALA A 185 -2.86 -14.79 -23.87
CA ALA A 185 -2.61 -16.12 -24.40
C ALA A 185 -3.49 -16.36 -25.62
N VAL A 186 -2.85 -16.83 -26.69
CA VAL A 186 -3.48 -17.28 -27.94
C VAL A 186 -3.70 -18.79 -27.89
N GLY A 187 -2.80 -19.53 -27.24
CA GLY A 187 -2.89 -20.97 -27.06
C GLY A 187 -3.40 -21.40 -25.67
N PRO A 188 -3.62 -22.71 -25.46
CA PRO A 188 -3.93 -23.24 -24.14
C PRO A 188 -2.74 -23.07 -23.19
N LEU A 189 -3.02 -23.02 -21.89
CA LEU A 189 -2.00 -23.09 -20.85
C LEU A 189 -1.61 -24.56 -20.65
N ARG A 190 -0.31 -24.86 -20.69
CA ARG A 190 0.22 -26.20 -20.46
C ARG A 190 1.17 -26.21 -19.27
N ALA A 191 1.23 -27.32 -18.56
CA ALA A 191 2.26 -27.53 -17.55
C ALA A 191 3.60 -27.72 -18.25
N ALA A 192 4.64 -27.08 -17.73
CA ALA A 192 6.01 -27.29 -18.16
C ALA A 192 6.86 -27.66 -16.93
N GLU A 193 7.92 -28.43 -17.14
CA GLU A 193 8.86 -28.72 -16.07
C GLU A 193 9.82 -27.53 -15.91
N PRO A 194 10.02 -27.04 -14.67
CA PRO A 194 10.98 -25.96 -14.43
C PRO A 194 12.40 -26.45 -14.74
N GLY A 195 13.23 -25.55 -15.27
CA GLY A 195 14.63 -25.86 -15.55
C GLY A 195 15.41 -26.20 -14.27
N PRO A 196 16.49 -27.02 -14.34
CA PRO A 196 17.31 -27.37 -13.17
C PRO A 196 17.86 -26.15 -12.40
N GLU A 197 18.19 -25.07 -13.11
CA GLU A 197 18.65 -23.81 -12.51
C GLU A 197 17.52 -23.02 -11.82
N GLU A 198 16.29 -23.12 -12.32
CA GLU A 198 15.12 -22.43 -11.75
C GLU A 198 14.67 -23.07 -10.43
N VAL A 199 14.79 -24.40 -10.33
CA VAL A 199 14.51 -25.15 -9.09
C VAL A 199 15.54 -24.81 -8.01
N ALA A 200 16.82 -24.65 -8.38
CA ALA A 200 17.86 -24.25 -7.44
C ALA A 200 17.71 -22.78 -6.95
N ALA A 201 17.09 -21.92 -7.76
CA ALA A 201 16.81 -20.52 -7.43
C ALA A 201 15.49 -20.32 -6.65
N ALA A 202 14.67 -21.37 -6.50
CA ALA A 202 13.42 -21.32 -5.77
C ALA A 202 13.69 -21.14 -4.26
N SER A 203 13.53 -19.92 -3.79
CA SER A 203 13.76 -19.59 -2.38
C SER A 203 12.52 -19.86 -1.52
N TRP A 204 12.69 -20.28 -0.25
CA TRP A 204 11.60 -20.67 0.66
C TRP A 204 10.48 -19.62 0.82
N TRP A 205 10.78 -18.33 0.72
CA TRP A 205 9.76 -17.26 0.78
C TRP A 205 8.84 -17.25 -0.45
N GLN A 206 9.31 -17.72 -1.61
CA GLN A 206 8.51 -17.83 -2.83
C GLN A 206 7.51 -19.00 -2.74
N GLU A 207 7.92 -20.13 -2.17
CA GLU A 207 7.04 -21.27 -1.89
C GLU A 207 5.96 -20.89 -0.87
N GLY A 208 6.34 -20.18 0.20
CA GLY A 208 5.40 -19.65 1.17
C GLY A 208 4.38 -18.69 0.54
N ALA A 209 4.83 -17.80 -0.34
CA ALA A 209 3.94 -16.88 -1.06
C ALA A 209 2.96 -17.64 -1.99
N ALA A 210 3.43 -18.65 -2.72
CA ALA A 210 2.59 -19.48 -3.57
C ALA A 210 1.55 -20.25 -2.75
N TRP A 211 1.93 -20.80 -1.60
CA TRP A 211 1.01 -21.48 -0.69
C TRP A 211 -0.08 -20.56 -0.15
N ILE A 212 0.26 -19.33 0.26
CA ILE A 212 -0.71 -18.33 0.70
C ILE A 212 -1.69 -17.99 -0.42
N GLN A 213 -1.20 -17.82 -1.65
CA GLN A 213 -2.06 -17.55 -2.81
C GLN A 213 -3.00 -18.73 -3.12
N ALA A 214 -2.50 -19.97 -3.03
CA ALA A 214 -3.31 -21.16 -3.20
C ALA A 214 -4.39 -21.30 -2.11
N LEU A 215 -4.05 -21.01 -0.85
CA LEU A 215 -5.01 -20.96 0.26
C LEU A 215 -6.11 -19.93 -0.02
N ARG A 216 -5.73 -18.73 -0.47
CA ARG A 216 -6.67 -17.66 -0.80
C ARG A 216 -7.64 -18.06 -1.92
N LEU A 217 -7.14 -18.72 -2.97
CA LEU A 217 -7.98 -19.24 -4.06
C LEU A 217 -8.96 -20.28 -3.54
N ARG A 218 -8.49 -21.27 -2.76
CA ARG A 218 -9.37 -22.29 -2.15
C ARG A 218 -10.46 -21.68 -1.27
N THR A 219 -10.13 -20.67 -0.46
CA THR A 219 -11.14 -19.95 0.35
C THR A 219 -12.13 -19.20 -0.54
N THR A 220 -11.66 -18.59 -1.62
CA THR A 220 -12.51 -17.89 -2.59
C THR A 220 -13.48 -18.85 -3.25
N ASP A 221 -12.98 -19.96 -3.80
CA ASP A 221 -13.79 -20.99 -4.45
C ASP A 221 -14.86 -21.53 -3.49
N ARG A 222 -14.46 -21.79 -2.22
CA ARG A 222 -15.41 -22.23 -1.20
C ARG A 222 -16.51 -21.20 -0.92
N ILE A 223 -16.19 -19.91 -0.89
CA ILE A 223 -17.18 -18.84 -0.72
C ILE A 223 -18.13 -18.80 -1.92
N LEU A 224 -17.59 -18.94 -3.13
CA LEU A 224 -18.37 -18.91 -4.37
C LEU A 224 -19.34 -20.08 -4.49
N GLU A 225 -18.94 -21.27 -4.02
CA GLU A 225 -19.77 -22.49 -4.00
C GLU A 225 -20.83 -22.50 -2.90
N THR A 226 -20.58 -21.85 -1.76
CA THR A 226 -21.45 -21.95 -0.58
C THR A 226 -22.51 -20.86 -0.50
N LEU A 227 -22.25 -19.68 -1.06
CA LEU A 227 -23.19 -18.57 -1.04
C LEU A 227 -23.91 -18.43 -2.39
N PRO A 228 -25.20 -18.04 -2.39
CA PRO A 228 -25.93 -17.78 -3.62
C PRO A 228 -25.45 -16.48 -4.30
N GLU A 229 -25.46 -16.46 -5.63
CA GLU A 229 -25.28 -15.24 -6.42
C GLU A 229 -26.43 -14.24 -6.15
N PRO A 230 -26.17 -12.91 -6.18
CA PRO A 230 -24.89 -12.24 -6.43
C PRO A 230 -24.06 -11.98 -5.15
N ARG A 231 -24.47 -12.53 -3.99
CA ARG A 231 -23.85 -12.23 -2.67
C ARG A 231 -22.46 -12.84 -2.52
N ASN A 232 -22.25 -13.99 -3.15
CA ASN A 232 -20.99 -14.72 -3.12
C ASN A 232 -19.81 -13.89 -3.66
N GLY A 233 -19.99 -13.15 -4.75
CA GLY A 233 -18.98 -12.27 -5.34
C GLY A 233 -18.59 -11.12 -4.43
N VAL A 234 -19.57 -10.50 -3.77
CA VAL A 234 -19.32 -9.43 -2.78
C VAL A 234 -18.58 -9.99 -1.56
N ALA A 235 -18.98 -11.16 -1.05
CA ALA A 235 -18.31 -11.81 0.07
C ALA A 235 -16.86 -12.20 -0.27
N ALA A 236 -16.62 -12.75 -1.47
CA ALA A 236 -15.28 -13.04 -1.97
C ALA A 236 -14.43 -11.77 -2.07
N ALA A 237 -14.99 -10.67 -2.59
CA ALA A 237 -14.29 -9.38 -2.67
C ALA A 237 -13.88 -8.85 -1.29
N LEU A 238 -14.76 -8.96 -0.28
CA LEU A 238 -14.51 -8.44 1.07
C LEU A 238 -13.57 -9.32 1.91
N LEU A 239 -13.63 -10.64 1.75
CA LEU A 239 -12.86 -11.58 2.58
C LEU A 239 -11.50 -11.93 1.98
N THR A 240 -11.44 -12.15 0.68
CA THR A 240 -10.22 -12.61 -0.01
C THR A 240 -9.66 -11.59 -0.99
N GLY A 241 -10.32 -10.44 -1.15
CA GLY A 241 -9.90 -9.37 -2.07
C GLY A 241 -10.29 -9.67 -3.52
N HIS A 242 -11.05 -10.74 -3.75
CA HIS A 242 -11.37 -11.25 -5.07
C HIS A 242 -12.56 -10.52 -5.70
N ARG A 243 -12.29 -9.42 -6.41
CA ARG A 243 -13.32 -8.57 -7.04
C ARG A 243 -13.88 -9.10 -8.36
N GLY A 244 -13.17 -10.04 -9.00
CA GLY A 244 -13.54 -10.54 -10.33
C GLY A 244 -14.83 -11.34 -10.38
N ALA A 245 -15.39 -11.71 -9.22
CA ALA A 245 -16.67 -12.40 -9.10
C ALA A 245 -17.86 -11.46 -8.81
N VAL A 246 -17.63 -10.15 -8.66
CA VAL A 246 -18.72 -9.19 -8.39
C VAL A 246 -19.40 -8.82 -9.70
N ALA A 247 -20.67 -9.20 -9.86
CA ALA A 247 -21.45 -8.87 -11.05
C ALA A 247 -21.50 -7.36 -11.32
N ASP A 248 -21.35 -6.97 -12.60
CA ASP A 248 -21.30 -5.56 -13.05
C ASP A 248 -22.48 -4.71 -12.56
N ALA A 249 -23.69 -5.28 -12.54
CA ALA A 249 -24.88 -4.58 -12.05
C ALA A 249 -24.78 -4.22 -10.55
N VAL A 250 -24.20 -5.12 -9.73
CA VAL A 250 -23.96 -4.89 -8.30
C VAL A 250 -22.83 -3.88 -8.12
N LEU A 251 -21.76 -4.01 -8.90
CA LEU A 251 -20.64 -3.06 -8.89
C LEU A 251 -21.10 -1.65 -9.24
N GLU A 252 -21.97 -1.50 -10.23
CA GLU A 252 -22.54 -0.20 -10.63
C GLU A 252 -23.44 0.38 -9.54
N THR A 253 -24.25 -0.44 -8.87
CA THR A 253 -25.10 -0.01 -7.75
C THR A 253 -24.25 0.47 -6.57
N ILE A 254 -23.20 -0.28 -6.22
CA ILE A 254 -22.26 0.09 -5.15
C ILE A 254 -21.46 1.35 -5.53
N ARG A 255 -21.14 1.53 -6.81
CA ARG A 255 -20.48 2.74 -7.31
C ARG A 255 -21.39 3.97 -7.23
N LYS A 256 -22.66 3.83 -7.63
CA LYS A 256 -23.67 4.89 -7.57
C LYS A 256 -24.00 5.32 -6.13
N SER A 257 -23.88 4.43 -5.15
CA SER A 257 -24.06 4.77 -3.74
C SER A 257 -22.79 5.33 -3.07
N GLY A 258 -21.69 5.50 -3.82
CA GLY A 258 -20.40 5.95 -3.28
C GLY A 258 -19.65 4.89 -2.45
N LEU A 259 -20.19 3.67 -2.35
CA LEU A 259 -19.65 2.59 -1.52
C LEU A 259 -18.59 1.72 -2.22
N ALA A 260 -18.16 2.09 -3.44
CA ALA A 260 -17.15 1.33 -4.20
C ALA A 260 -15.82 1.15 -3.45
N HIS A 261 -15.48 2.07 -2.55
CA HIS A 261 -14.29 1.96 -1.72
C HIS A 261 -14.40 0.86 -0.65
N LEU A 262 -15.61 0.45 -0.26
CA LEU A 262 -15.84 -0.63 0.71
C LEU A 262 -15.63 -2.02 0.10
N LEU A 263 -15.78 -2.17 -1.22
CA LEU A 263 -15.48 -3.42 -1.94
C LEU A 263 -13.98 -3.76 -1.98
N ALA A 264 -13.12 -2.78 -1.69
CA ALA A 264 -11.72 -3.05 -1.41
C ALA A 264 -11.60 -3.53 0.04
N ILE A 265 -10.74 -4.54 0.28
CA ILE A 265 -10.28 -4.82 1.66
C ILE A 265 -9.74 -3.52 2.22
N SER A 266 -10.52 -2.92 3.11
CA SER A 266 -10.24 -1.60 3.64
C SER A 266 -9.27 -1.72 4.81
N GLY A 267 -8.50 -0.66 5.05
CA GLY A 267 -7.64 -0.60 6.23
C GLY A 267 -8.41 -0.73 7.54
N LEU A 268 -9.71 -0.45 7.54
CA LEU A 268 -10.60 -0.63 8.69
C LEU A 268 -10.76 -2.11 9.07
N HIS A 269 -10.87 -3.03 8.11
CA HIS A 269 -10.97 -4.46 8.41
C HIS A 269 -9.72 -4.96 9.12
N LEU A 270 -8.55 -4.60 8.58
CA LEU A 270 -7.27 -4.94 9.18
C LEU A 270 -7.10 -4.33 10.58
N GLY A 271 -7.44 -3.04 10.73
CA GLY A 271 -7.39 -2.36 12.02
C GLY A 271 -8.35 -2.97 13.05
N LEU A 272 -9.55 -3.39 12.62
CA LEU A 272 -10.52 -4.08 13.47
C LEU A 272 -9.99 -5.44 13.93
N VAL A 273 -9.41 -6.24 13.04
CA VAL A 273 -8.79 -7.52 13.38
C VAL A 273 -7.68 -7.31 14.42
N ALA A 274 -6.79 -6.34 14.19
CA ALA A 274 -5.72 -6.01 15.13
C ALA A 274 -6.28 -5.56 16.49
N ALA A 275 -7.32 -4.72 16.51
CA ALA A 275 -7.96 -4.25 17.73
C ALA A 275 -8.61 -5.41 18.51
N ILE A 276 -9.39 -6.27 17.85
CA ILE A 276 -10.05 -7.42 18.49
C ILE A 276 -8.99 -8.31 19.14
N VAL A 277 -7.95 -8.69 18.38
CA VAL A 277 -6.87 -9.55 18.91
C VAL A 277 -6.16 -8.86 20.08
N PHE A 278 -5.83 -7.57 19.95
CA PHE A 278 -5.22 -6.81 21.04
C PHE A 278 -6.07 -6.84 22.32
N PHE A 279 -7.35 -6.50 22.22
CA PHE A 279 -8.23 -6.41 23.39
C PHE A 279 -8.53 -7.77 23.99
N VAL A 280 -8.77 -8.80 23.18
CA VAL A 280 -9.01 -10.17 23.65
C VAL A 280 -7.76 -10.71 24.34
N THR A 281 -6.59 -10.67 23.69
CA THR A 281 -5.34 -11.14 24.30
C THR A 281 -5.04 -10.38 25.58
N ARG A 282 -5.23 -9.05 25.59
CA ARG A 282 -5.05 -8.25 26.81
C ARG A 282 -6.03 -8.65 27.92
N ALA A 283 -7.30 -8.86 27.60
CA ALA A 283 -8.32 -9.24 28.58
C ALA A 283 -8.03 -10.62 29.18
N THR A 284 -7.67 -11.60 28.35
CA THR A 284 -7.29 -12.94 28.81
C THR A 284 -6.04 -12.91 29.69
N LEU A 285 -5.00 -12.15 29.30
CA LEU A 285 -3.79 -11.99 30.11
C LEU A 285 -4.07 -11.23 31.42
N ALA A 286 -4.96 -10.23 31.39
CA ALA A 286 -5.35 -9.47 32.57
C ALA A 286 -6.21 -10.28 33.55
N ALA A 287 -6.90 -11.33 33.09
CA ALA A 287 -7.63 -12.25 33.94
C ALA A 287 -6.70 -13.14 34.79
N ILE A 288 -5.40 -13.20 34.46
CA ILE A 288 -4.40 -13.96 35.21
C ILE A 288 -3.61 -12.98 36.11
N GLU A 289 -3.98 -12.93 37.38
CA GLU A 289 -3.45 -12.00 38.39
C GLU A 289 -1.90 -11.87 38.42
N PRO A 290 -1.10 -12.96 38.47
CA PRO A 290 0.36 -12.82 38.52
C PRO A 290 0.95 -12.22 37.23
N LEU A 291 0.32 -12.44 36.08
CA LEU A 291 0.74 -11.85 34.80
C LEU A 291 0.37 -10.38 34.71
N ALA A 292 -0.82 -10.01 35.17
CA ALA A 292 -1.29 -8.64 35.17
C ALA A 292 -0.38 -7.70 36.02
N LEU A 293 0.19 -8.22 37.10
CA LEU A 293 1.02 -7.44 38.04
C LEU A 293 2.52 -7.43 37.69
N ARG A 294 3.04 -8.46 37.00
CA ARG A 294 4.49 -8.65 36.83
C ARG A 294 4.97 -8.60 35.38
N ALA A 295 4.08 -8.80 34.40
CA ALA A 295 4.46 -8.85 32.99
C ALA A 295 3.96 -7.63 32.21
N PRO A 296 4.66 -7.21 31.13
CA PRO A 296 4.19 -6.16 30.24
C PRO A 296 3.08 -6.66 29.31
N ILE A 297 1.91 -7.00 29.87
CA ILE A 297 0.77 -7.60 29.15
C ILE A 297 0.32 -6.78 27.93
N LYS A 298 0.49 -5.46 27.97
CA LYS A 298 0.17 -4.56 26.84
C LYS A 298 1.12 -4.78 25.65
N GLY A 299 2.40 -5.02 25.92
CA GLY A 299 3.39 -5.30 24.88
C GLY A 299 3.14 -6.65 24.21
N TRP A 300 2.78 -7.67 25.00
CA TRP A 300 2.44 -8.99 24.45
C TRP A 300 1.15 -8.97 23.64
N ALA A 301 0.12 -8.27 24.11
CA ALA A 301 -1.11 -8.05 23.35
C ALA A 301 -0.83 -7.28 22.04
N ALA A 302 0.04 -6.27 22.07
CA ALA A 302 0.47 -5.56 20.86
C ALA A 302 1.23 -6.46 19.89
N GLY A 303 2.11 -7.34 20.39
CA GLY A 303 2.81 -8.35 19.58
C GLY A 303 1.84 -9.34 18.92
N ALA A 304 0.88 -9.88 19.69
CA ALA A 304 -0.15 -10.78 19.16
C ALA A 304 -1.00 -10.10 18.08
N ALA A 305 -1.43 -8.86 18.32
CA ALA A 305 -2.17 -8.07 17.34
C ALA A 305 -1.36 -7.78 16.07
N LEU A 306 -0.05 -7.53 16.20
CA LEU A 306 0.83 -7.30 15.06
C LEU A 306 0.99 -8.56 14.20
N VAL A 307 1.16 -9.73 14.84
CA VAL A 307 1.20 -11.03 14.15
C VAL A 307 -0.12 -11.29 13.44
N ALA A 308 -1.26 -11.09 14.09
CA ALA A 308 -2.57 -11.26 13.47
C ALA A 308 -2.79 -10.32 12.28
N ALA A 309 -2.39 -9.05 12.42
CA ALA A 309 -2.45 -8.07 11.33
C ALA A 309 -1.55 -8.48 10.15
N PHE A 310 -0.35 -9.00 10.42
CA PHE A 310 0.57 -9.47 9.38
C PHE A 310 0.01 -10.69 8.65
N LEU A 311 -0.53 -11.67 9.38
CA LEU A 311 -1.18 -12.83 8.78
C LEU A 311 -2.39 -12.43 7.92
N TYR A 312 -3.19 -11.47 8.38
CA TYR A 312 -4.29 -10.92 7.57
C TYR A 312 -3.79 -10.21 6.32
N LEU A 313 -2.69 -9.45 6.40
CA LEU A 313 -2.07 -8.81 5.23
C LEU A 313 -1.66 -9.86 4.18
N LEU A 314 -1.07 -10.98 4.62
CA LEU A 314 -0.69 -12.08 3.73
C LEU A 314 -1.92 -12.72 3.07
N ILE A 315 -2.93 -13.09 3.86
CA ILE A 315 -4.15 -13.76 3.35
C ILE A 315 -4.94 -12.86 2.41
N SER A 316 -5.03 -11.56 2.72
CA SER A 316 -5.72 -10.56 1.88
C SER A 316 -5.00 -10.27 0.55
N GLY A 317 -3.83 -10.87 0.31
CA GLY A 317 -3.07 -10.72 -0.93
C GLY A 317 -2.19 -9.48 -0.99
N GLY A 318 -1.99 -8.78 0.14
CA GLY A 318 -1.03 -7.68 0.23
C GLY A 318 -1.32 -6.52 -0.73
N THR A 319 -2.58 -6.15 -0.95
CA THR A 319 -2.89 -5.01 -1.82
C THR A 319 -2.29 -3.71 -1.26
N VAL A 320 -1.97 -2.73 -2.11
CA VAL A 320 -1.34 -1.47 -1.67
C VAL A 320 -2.13 -0.77 -0.52
N PRO A 321 -3.48 -0.72 -0.54
CA PRO A 321 -4.25 -0.25 0.61
C PRO A 321 -4.03 -1.04 1.90
N THR A 322 -4.00 -2.37 1.84
CA THR A 322 -3.81 -3.23 3.02
C THR A 322 -2.41 -3.11 3.59
N GLN A 323 -1.38 -2.97 2.74
CA GLN A 323 0.00 -2.75 3.18
C GLN A 323 0.15 -1.44 3.97
N ARG A 324 -0.44 -0.35 3.48
CA ARG A 324 -0.43 0.94 4.20
C ARG A 324 -1.16 0.85 5.52
N ALA A 325 -2.33 0.22 5.54
CA ALA A 325 -3.07 0.01 6.77
C ALA A 325 -2.28 -0.83 7.78
N PHE A 326 -1.58 -1.87 7.32
CA PHE A 326 -0.72 -2.69 8.17
C PHE A 326 0.40 -1.87 8.76
N LEU A 327 1.10 -1.08 7.96
CA LEU A 327 2.20 -0.26 8.46
C LEU A 327 1.72 0.78 9.48
N MET A 328 0.59 1.45 9.22
CA MET A 328 -0.01 2.38 10.20
C MET A 328 -0.37 1.65 11.50
N THR A 329 -1.00 0.48 11.39
CA THR A 329 -1.39 -0.35 12.53
C THR A 329 -0.15 -0.81 13.31
N ALA A 330 0.90 -1.23 12.61
CA ALA A 330 2.16 -1.69 13.21
C ALA A 330 2.86 -0.59 13.98
N ILE A 331 2.89 0.63 13.45
CA ILE A 331 3.50 1.79 14.13
C ILE A 331 2.72 2.18 15.38
N VAL A 332 1.39 2.15 15.32
CA VAL A 332 0.54 2.37 16.50
C VAL A 332 0.77 1.30 17.55
N LEU A 333 0.76 0.01 17.16
CA LEU A 333 1.00 -1.11 18.08
C LEU A 333 2.41 -1.07 18.68
N PHE A 334 3.42 -0.67 17.90
CA PHE A 334 4.79 -0.46 18.39
C PHE A 334 4.84 0.67 19.42
N GLY A 335 4.15 1.79 19.17
CA GLY A 335 3.98 2.87 20.13
C GLY A 335 3.32 2.40 21.44
N VAL A 336 2.28 1.57 21.34
CA VAL A 336 1.61 0.94 22.49
C VAL A 336 2.55 0.00 23.25
N ALA A 337 3.35 -0.81 22.55
CA ALA A 337 4.32 -1.71 23.15
C ALA A 337 5.40 -0.96 23.94
N LEU A 338 5.81 0.22 23.45
CA LEU A 338 6.74 1.12 24.12
C LEU A 338 6.11 2.02 25.20
N GLY A 339 4.81 1.89 25.46
CA GLY A 339 4.10 2.71 26.45
C GLY A 339 3.93 4.18 26.04
N ARG A 340 4.05 4.51 24.76
CA ARG A 340 3.84 5.86 24.20
C ARG A 340 2.38 6.09 23.83
N GLN A 341 1.94 7.35 23.77
CA GLN A 341 0.60 7.70 23.31
C GLN A 341 0.44 7.35 21.82
N ALA A 342 -0.52 6.46 21.52
CA ALA A 342 -0.77 5.90 20.20
C ALA A 342 -1.26 6.90 19.14
N ILE A 343 -1.81 8.05 19.55
CA ILE A 343 -2.40 9.05 18.66
C ILE A 343 -1.62 10.35 18.84
N SER A 344 -0.58 10.56 18.03
CA SER A 344 0.15 11.83 17.96
C SER A 344 0.59 12.11 16.53
N LEU A 345 0.68 13.39 16.14
CA LEU A 345 1.18 13.78 14.82
C LEU A 345 2.60 13.26 14.55
N ARG A 346 3.39 13.02 15.61
CA ARG A 346 4.74 12.42 15.53
C ARG A 346 4.72 10.98 15.02
N LEU A 347 3.77 10.16 15.47
CA LEU A 347 3.65 8.77 14.98
C LEU A 347 3.19 8.75 13.52
N VAL A 348 2.30 9.67 13.13
CA VAL A 348 1.87 9.84 11.73
C VAL A 348 3.04 10.29 10.85
N ALA A 349 3.83 11.27 11.31
CA ALA A 349 5.03 11.73 10.61
C ALA A 349 6.06 10.59 10.45
N LEU A 350 6.30 9.82 11.51
CA LEU A 350 7.18 8.65 11.46
C LEU A 350 6.67 7.61 10.45
N ALA A 351 5.37 7.36 10.43
CA ALA A 351 4.76 6.46 9.46
C ALA A 351 4.93 6.95 8.02
N ALA A 352 4.78 8.25 7.78
CA ALA A 352 4.99 8.86 6.48
C ALA A 352 6.42 8.65 5.99
N ILE A 353 7.39 8.97 6.86
CA ILE A 353 8.81 8.79 6.59
C ILE A 353 9.10 7.33 6.28
N THR A 354 8.64 6.39 7.11
CA THR A 354 8.88 4.96 6.89
C THR A 354 8.31 4.47 5.56
N VAL A 355 7.08 4.86 5.19
CA VAL A 355 6.51 4.53 3.87
C VAL A 355 7.38 5.09 2.76
N MET A 356 7.73 6.37 2.83
CA MET A 356 8.48 7.08 1.78
C MET A 356 9.92 6.58 1.64
N VAL A 357 10.52 6.06 2.70
CA VAL A 357 11.86 5.44 2.66
C VAL A 357 11.81 4.04 2.05
N ILE A 358 10.77 3.26 2.35
CA ILE A 358 10.64 1.88 1.84
C ILE A 358 10.22 1.86 0.36
N SER A 359 9.25 2.69 0.00
CA SER A 359 8.70 2.75 -1.37
C SER A 359 8.31 4.17 -1.77
N PRO A 360 9.28 5.03 -2.13
CA PRO A 360 9.02 6.40 -2.58
C PRO A 360 7.91 6.54 -3.63
N HIS A 361 7.84 5.65 -4.63
CA HIS A 361 6.90 5.75 -5.74
C HIS A 361 5.43 5.82 -5.31
N VAL A 362 5.06 5.26 -4.15
CA VAL A 362 3.68 5.23 -3.66
C VAL A 362 3.09 6.62 -3.42
N VAL A 363 3.94 7.65 -3.25
CA VAL A 363 3.55 9.06 -3.12
C VAL A 363 2.75 9.55 -4.32
N THR A 364 3.06 9.05 -5.51
CA THR A 364 2.35 9.43 -6.74
C THR A 364 0.98 8.77 -6.85
N GLY A 365 0.74 7.71 -6.07
CA GLY A 365 -0.52 6.97 -6.07
C GLY A 365 -1.64 7.69 -5.33
N ALA A 366 -2.82 7.73 -5.96
CA ALA A 366 -4.07 8.25 -5.40
C ALA A 366 -4.34 7.77 -3.97
N SER A 367 -4.14 6.48 -3.73
CA SER A 367 -4.50 5.88 -2.44
C SER A 367 -3.58 6.30 -1.29
N PHE A 368 -2.33 6.69 -1.55
CA PHE A 368 -1.44 7.26 -0.53
C PHE A 368 -1.90 8.68 -0.19
N GLN A 369 -2.09 9.52 -1.22
CA GLN A 369 -2.47 10.93 -1.07
C GLN A 369 -3.78 11.08 -0.29
N LEU A 370 -4.82 10.32 -0.67
CA LEU A 370 -6.11 10.34 0.01
C LEU A 370 -6.01 9.88 1.47
N SER A 371 -5.29 8.79 1.74
CA SER A 371 -5.15 8.24 3.09
C SER A 371 -4.37 9.19 4.00
N PHE A 372 -3.27 9.77 3.51
CA PHE A 372 -2.44 10.67 4.30
C PHE A 372 -3.12 12.01 4.55
N ALA A 373 -3.79 12.57 3.53
CA ALA A 373 -4.57 13.80 3.69
C ALA A 373 -5.66 13.63 4.76
N ALA A 374 -6.40 12.52 4.73
CA ALA A 374 -7.44 12.23 5.72
C ALA A 374 -6.85 12.12 7.14
N VAL A 375 -5.77 11.36 7.32
CA VAL A 375 -5.14 11.15 8.64
C VAL A 375 -4.55 12.45 9.19
N ILE A 376 -3.83 13.23 8.36
CA ILE A 376 -3.26 14.51 8.77
C ILE A 376 -4.38 15.48 9.18
N ALA A 377 -5.42 15.62 8.36
CA ALA A 377 -6.55 16.50 8.67
C ALA A 377 -7.25 16.10 9.98
N LEU A 378 -7.48 14.80 10.18
CA LEU A 378 -8.15 14.28 11.37
C LEU A 378 -7.30 14.50 12.64
N VAL A 379 -6.00 14.21 12.58
CA VAL A 379 -5.11 14.42 13.74
C VAL A 379 -4.92 15.91 14.02
N ALA A 380 -4.74 16.75 13.00
CA ALA A 380 -4.60 18.19 13.17
C ALA A 380 -5.84 18.83 13.83
N VAL A 381 -7.04 18.44 13.38
CA VAL A 381 -8.29 18.94 13.98
C VAL A 381 -8.48 18.38 15.39
N TYR A 382 -8.16 17.10 15.63
CA TYR A 382 -8.31 16.51 16.97
C TYR A 382 -7.32 17.09 17.98
N GLU A 383 -6.09 17.39 17.59
CA GLU A 383 -5.11 18.09 18.44
C GLU A 383 -5.59 19.53 18.75
N ALA A 384 -6.05 20.28 17.75
CA ALA A 384 -6.60 21.62 17.95
C ALA A 384 -7.86 21.63 18.84
N LEU A 385 -8.73 20.64 18.68
CA LEU A 385 -9.90 20.45 19.54
C LEU A 385 -9.52 20.04 20.96
N ARG A 386 -8.46 19.22 21.13
CA ARG A 386 -7.98 18.75 22.44
C ARG A 386 -7.50 19.90 23.32
N ASP A 387 -6.76 20.85 22.75
CA ASP A 387 -6.25 22.01 23.48
C ASP A 387 -7.39 22.96 23.91
N ASN A 388 -8.48 23.01 23.14
CA ASN A 388 -9.70 23.77 23.45
C ASN A 388 -10.80 22.95 24.16
N TRP A 389 -10.52 21.68 24.49
CA TRP A 389 -11.44 20.74 25.15
C TRP A 389 -11.81 21.02 26.62
N PRO A 390 -11.20 21.95 27.41
CA PRO A 390 -11.52 22.09 28.83
C PRO A 390 -12.98 22.46 29.18
N ARG A 391 -13.86 22.76 28.22
CA ARG A 391 -15.24 23.23 28.49
C ARG A 391 -16.35 22.18 28.33
N TRP A 392 -16.09 21.05 27.68
CA TRP A 392 -17.13 20.05 27.35
C TRP A 392 -17.23 18.89 28.36
N ARG A 393 -16.45 18.94 29.44
CA ARG A 393 -16.51 17.95 30.53
C ARG A 393 -17.68 18.16 31.51
N VAL A 394 -18.56 19.14 31.27
CA VAL A 394 -19.68 19.46 32.17
C VAL A 394 -20.99 18.89 31.62
N SER A 395 -21.18 17.58 31.83
CA SER A 395 -22.44 16.95 32.32
C SER A 395 -22.36 15.42 32.15
N GLN A 396 -22.32 14.72 33.28
CA GLN A 396 -22.13 13.26 33.39
C GLN A 396 -23.46 12.52 33.21
N GLY A 397 -24.04 12.50 32.00
CA GLY A 397 -25.21 11.68 31.66
C GLY A 397 -24.88 10.61 30.60
N PRO A 398 -25.53 9.43 30.61
CA PRO A 398 -25.36 8.44 29.54
C PRO A 398 -25.75 9.01 28.16
N PHE A 399 -26.73 9.91 28.12
CA PHE A 399 -27.17 10.59 26.89
C PHE A 399 -26.12 11.56 26.33
N SER A 400 -25.43 12.36 27.18
CA SER A 400 -24.39 13.27 26.70
C SER A 400 -23.16 12.51 26.17
N ARG A 401 -22.83 11.36 26.76
CA ARG A 401 -21.78 10.46 26.24
C ARG A 401 -22.14 9.87 24.88
N LEU A 402 -23.41 9.47 24.69
CA LEU A 402 -23.89 8.97 23.41
C LEU A 402 -23.86 10.06 22.33
N LEU A 403 -24.31 11.28 22.67
CA LEU A 403 -24.32 12.42 21.76
C LEU A 403 -22.90 12.84 21.36
N LEU A 404 -21.96 12.85 22.31
CA LEU A 404 -20.53 13.11 22.06
C LEU A 404 -19.90 12.04 21.17
N TYR A 405 -20.27 10.77 21.35
CA TYR A 405 -19.78 9.68 20.51
C TYR A 405 -20.24 9.85 19.06
N PHE A 406 -21.55 9.99 18.82
CA PHE A 406 -22.07 10.20 17.47
C PHE A 406 -21.62 11.52 16.86
N GLY A 407 -21.53 12.59 17.64
CA GLY A 407 -20.97 13.87 17.21
C GLY A 407 -19.50 13.74 16.79
N GLY A 408 -18.70 13.00 17.55
CA GLY A 408 -17.31 12.68 17.19
C GLY A 408 -17.22 11.92 15.86
N VAL A 409 -18.04 10.87 15.69
CA VAL A 409 -18.09 10.09 14.43
C VAL A 409 -18.48 10.99 13.24
N ALA A 410 -19.51 11.82 13.39
CA ALA A 410 -19.94 12.75 12.34
C ALA A 410 -18.83 13.74 11.97
N VAL A 411 -18.18 14.36 12.96
CA VAL A 411 -17.08 15.30 12.75
C VAL A 411 -15.91 14.63 12.04
N THR A 412 -15.50 13.43 12.48
CA THR A 412 -14.42 12.69 11.80
C THR A 412 -14.76 12.37 10.34
N THR A 413 -16.02 12.03 10.04
CA THR A 413 -16.48 11.74 8.68
C THR A 413 -16.45 12.99 7.80
N ILE A 414 -16.93 14.13 8.33
CA ILE A 414 -16.93 15.41 7.61
C ILE A 414 -15.50 15.85 7.30
N ILE A 415 -14.59 15.81 8.28
CA ILE A 415 -13.20 16.22 8.10
C ILE A 415 -12.51 15.34 7.05
N ALA A 416 -12.66 14.01 7.17
CA ALA A 416 -12.04 13.08 6.23
C ALA A 416 -12.56 13.29 4.80
N ASN A 417 -13.89 13.47 4.63
CA ASN A 417 -14.48 13.73 3.32
C ASN A 417 -14.02 15.07 2.75
N LEU A 418 -14.02 16.15 3.54
CA LEU A 418 -13.62 17.48 3.06
C LEU A 418 -12.13 17.51 2.64
N ALA A 419 -11.27 16.85 3.42
CA ALA A 419 -9.84 16.77 3.14
C ALA A 419 -9.53 15.95 1.88
N THR A 420 -10.32 14.91 1.61
CA THR A 420 -10.10 14.02 0.45
C THR A 420 -10.84 14.47 -0.81
N MET A 421 -11.91 15.24 -0.68
CA MET A 421 -12.76 15.67 -1.79
C MET A 421 -11.96 16.38 -2.90
N THR A 422 -11.10 17.33 -2.54
CA THR A 422 -10.29 18.08 -3.51
C THR A 422 -9.38 17.15 -4.32
N LEU A 423 -8.77 16.17 -3.65
CA LEU A 423 -7.89 15.20 -4.30
C LEU A 423 -8.66 14.23 -5.20
N VAL A 424 -9.85 13.77 -4.77
CA VAL A 424 -10.72 12.92 -5.58
C VAL A 424 -11.15 13.64 -6.86
N LEU A 425 -11.51 14.91 -6.76
CA LEU A 425 -11.90 15.74 -7.90
C LEU A 425 -10.77 15.86 -8.92
N VAL A 426 -9.56 16.17 -8.46
CA VAL A 426 -8.38 16.33 -9.34
C VAL A 426 -7.99 14.99 -9.98
N GLN A 427 -8.06 13.88 -9.26
CA GLN A 427 -7.57 12.58 -9.76
C GLN A 427 -8.56 11.81 -10.63
N PHE A 428 -9.85 11.85 -10.30
CA PHE A 428 -10.85 11.00 -10.93
C PHE A 428 -11.82 11.77 -11.81
N GLY A 429 -11.80 13.11 -11.78
CA GLY A 429 -12.66 13.97 -12.59
C GLY A 429 -14.16 13.73 -12.40
N ARG A 430 -14.56 13.09 -11.28
CA ARG A 430 -15.94 12.68 -11.02
C ARG A 430 -16.27 12.81 -9.53
N MET A 431 -17.46 13.30 -9.24
CA MET A 431 -18.05 13.26 -7.90
C MET A 431 -18.81 11.94 -7.73
N ALA A 432 -18.60 11.26 -6.60
CA ALA A 432 -19.61 10.37 -6.08
C ALA A 432 -20.65 11.26 -5.39
N THR A 433 -21.76 11.52 -6.08
CA THR A 433 -22.94 12.20 -5.53
C THR A 433 -23.75 11.26 -4.68
#